data_AF-A0AAV0DYE8-F1
#
_entry.id   AF-A0AAV0DYE8-F1
#
_cell.length_a   1.000
_cell.length_b   1.000
_cell.length_c   1.000
_cell.angle_alpha   90.00
_cell.angle_beta   90.00
_cell.angle_gamma   90.00
#
_symmetry.space_group_name_H-M   'P 1'
#
loop_
_entity.id
_entity.type
_entity.pdbx_description
1 polymer ?
#
loop_
_entity_poly.entity_id
_entity_poly.type
_entity_poly.pdbx_seq_one_letter_code
_entity_poly.pdbx_strand_id
1 'polypeptide(L)'
;MNRNLCSCNGLVLLAFGKHIILWNPLIRRSTKVLELQRLQMFKPGGLCYDPTSKDYKVVLLLFQISIIDNIGVQYAIFSGLKNKGWRKLSFPFKFCTSPRAGVNFNNTLHWIVRHAFMSPSFSPVDVDMVIYYDPVDDAFERLPTPRPNCSEEDNYIDGTQIIEGCFCLGQRNEERKTI
;
A
#
# COMPACT_ATOMS: atom_id res chain seq x y z
N MET A 1 -4.77 14.62 13.16
CA MET A 1 -5.40 13.29 13.03
C MET A 1 -4.28 12.26 12.93
N ASN A 2 -4.25 11.27 13.80
CA ASN A 2 -3.18 10.26 13.85
C ASN A 2 -3.63 9.05 13.03
N ARG A 3 -2.77 8.54 12.14
CA ARG A 3 -3.11 7.40 11.28
C ARG A 3 -2.12 6.27 11.52
N ASN A 4 -2.62 5.09 11.88
CA ASN A 4 -1.85 3.86 11.82
C ASN A 4 -1.65 3.49 10.34
N LEU A 5 -0.40 3.28 9.94
CA LEU A 5 -0.05 2.90 8.57
C LEU A 5 0.03 1.38 8.43
N CYS A 6 0.71 0.71 9.35
CA CYS A 6 0.95 -0.74 9.32
C CYS A 6 1.59 -1.22 10.64
N SER A 7 1.59 -2.53 10.87
CA SER A 7 2.37 -3.18 11.93
C SER A 7 3.17 -4.37 11.38
N CYS A 8 4.36 -4.62 11.93
CA CYS A 8 5.21 -5.75 11.60
C CYS A 8 6.01 -6.17 12.84
N ASN A 9 5.97 -7.47 13.20
CA ASN A 9 6.74 -8.03 14.32
C ASN A 9 6.57 -7.24 15.65
N GLY A 10 5.36 -6.78 15.95
CA GLY A 10 5.05 -6.00 17.15
C GLY A 10 5.45 -4.52 17.09
N LEU A 11 6.12 -4.07 16.03
CA LEU A 11 6.36 -2.65 15.77
C LEU A 11 5.18 -2.04 14.99
N VAL A 12 4.88 -0.78 15.28
CA VAL A 12 3.78 -0.04 14.65
C VAL A 12 4.35 1.19 13.95
N LEU A 13 3.99 1.37 12.69
CA LEU A 13 4.32 2.55 11.91
C LEU A 13 3.16 3.54 11.96
N LEU A 14 3.45 4.74 12.45
CA LEU A 14 2.47 5.80 12.65
C LEU A 14 2.81 7.03 11.80
N ALA A 15 1.77 7.69 11.30
CA ALA A 15 1.87 9.02 10.74
C ALA A 15 1.29 10.07 11.71
N PHE A 16 2.11 11.08 12.02
CA PHE A 16 1.74 12.23 12.83
C PHE A 16 2.10 13.53 12.11
N GLY A 17 1.11 14.15 11.46
CA GLY A 17 1.35 15.31 10.59
C GLY A 17 2.31 14.96 9.46
N LYS A 18 3.47 15.63 9.42
CA LYS A 18 4.56 15.37 8.46
C LYS A 18 5.58 14.33 8.94
N HIS A 19 5.40 13.77 10.13
CA HIS A 19 6.37 12.85 10.73
C HIS A 19 5.91 11.41 10.60
N ILE A 20 6.83 10.55 10.17
CA ILE A 20 6.66 9.10 10.24
C ILE A 20 7.43 8.61 11.45
N ILE A 21 6.73 7.89 12.32
CA ILE A 21 7.22 7.44 13.61
C ILE A 21 7.11 5.92 13.65
N LEU A 22 8.21 5.28 14.03
CA LEU A 22 8.20 3.88 14.43
C LEU A 22 7.97 3.82 15.94
N TRP A 23 6.95 3.08 16.36
CA TRP A 23 6.61 2.90 17.76
C TRP A 23 6.72 1.42 18.13
N ASN A 24 7.40 1.15 19.24
CA ASN A 24 7.39 -0.15 19.90
C ASN A 24 6.48 -0.05 21.14
N PRO A 25 5.25 -0.59 21.09
CA PRO A 25 4.30 -0.53 22.20
C PRO A 25 4.79 -1.27 23.44
N LEU A 26 5.51 -2.38 23.27
CA LEU A 26 5.98 -3.25 24.35
C LEU A 26 6.90 -2.49 25.33
N ILE A 27 7.85 -1.73 24.78
CA ILE A 27 8.79 -0.92 25.59
C ILE A 27 8.40 0.56 25.65
N ARG A 28 7.25 0.92 25.07
CA ARG A 28 6.71 2.29 25.02
C ARG A 28 7.68 3.33 24.45
N ARG A 29 8.56 2.94 23.53
CA ARG A 29 9.52 3.84 22.87
C ARG A 29 9.13 4.12 21.44
N SER A 30 9.31 5.36 21.01
CA SER A 30 9.11 5.79 19.64
C SER A 30 10.38 6.41 19.07
N THR A 31 10.52 6.36 17.76
CA THR A 31 11.61 7.01 17.04
C THR A 31 11.07 7.57 15.74
N LYS A 32 11.38 8.83 15.46
CA LYS A 32 11.09 9.46 14.17
C LYS A 32 12.00 8.85 13.11
N VAL A 33 11.41 8.30 12.06
CA VAL A 33 12.15 7.67 10.95
C VAL A 33 12.19 8.55 9.70
N LEU A 34 11.17 9.38 9.48
CA LEU A 34 11.11 10.33 8.37
C LEU A 34 10.40 11.62 8.75
N GLU A 35 10.79 12.70 8.09
CA GLU A 35 9.99 13.90 7.96
C GLU A 35 9.69 14.14 6.48
N LEU A 36 8.40 14.16 6.14
CA LEU A 36 7.93 14.44 4.79
C LEU A 36 8.02 15.93 4.49
N GLN A 37 8.34 16.25 3.24
CA GLN A 37 8.33 17.63 2.78
C GLN A 37 6.89 18.13 2.59
N ARG A 38 6.68 19.45 2.74
CA ARG A 38 5.35 20.10 2.75
C ARG A 38 4.49 19.83 1.50
N LEU A 39 5.12 19.54 0.36
CA LEU A 39 4.46 19.30 -0.92
C LEU A 39 4.09 17.82 -1.15
N GLN A 40 4.47 16.92 -0.24
CA GLN A 40 4.25 15.50 -0.39
C GLN A 40 2.92 15.08 0.25
N MET A 41 1.93 14.73 -0.58
CA MET A 41 0.78 13.97 -0.14
C MET A 41 1.12 12.48 -0.17
N PHE A 42 1.06 11.82 0.98
CA PHE A 42 1.29 10.38 1.08
C PHE A 42 -0.01 9.62 1.30
N LYS A 43 -0.08 8.44 0.68
CA LYS A 43 -1.21 7.51 0.78
C LYS A 43 -0.90 6.48 1.89
N PRO A 44 -1.41 5.23 1.91
CA PRO A 44 -0.95 4.28 2.91
C PRO A 44 0.50 3.88 2.59
N GLY A 45 1.35 3.95 3.61
CA GLY A 45 2.62 3.26 3.62
C GLY A 45 2.53 1.94 4.38
N GLY A 46 3.65 1.25 4.48
CA GLY A 46 3.78 0.01 5.22
C GLY A 46 5.15 -0.17 5.86
N LEU A 47 5.22 -1.15 6.76
CA LEU A 47 6.44 -1.61 7.42
C LEU A 47 6.62 -3.10 7.13
N CYS A 48 7.78 -3.50 6.66
CA CYS A 48 8.17 -4.90 6.49
C CYS A 48 9.54 -5.19 7.09
N TYR A 49 9.85 -6.48 7.21
CA TYR A 49 11.15 -6.96 7.65
C TYR A 49 11.82 -7.73 6.52
N ASP A 50 13.01 -7.31 6.12
CA ASP A 50 13.85 -8.05 5.20
C ASP A 50 14.72 -9.02 6.01
N PRO A 51 14.45 -10.35 5.95
CA PRO A 51 15.21 -11.32 6.72
C PRO A 51 16.67 -11.45 6.22
N THR A 52 16.94 -11.14 4.96
CA THR A 52 18.26 -11.26 4.33
C THR A 52 19.20 -10.16 4.83
N SER A 53 18.75 -8.89 4.81
CA SER A 53 19.52 -7.77 5.38
C SER A 53 19.31 -7.59 6.89
N LYS A 54 18.40 -8.38 7.47
CA LYS A 54 17.94 -8.30 8.87
C LYS A 54 17.45 -6.91 9.24
N ASP A 55 16.87 -6.17 8.31
CA ASP A 55 16.48 -4.76 8.47
C ASP A 55 14.97 -4.59 8.33
N TYR A 56 14.43 -3.61 9.04
CA TYR A 56 13.07 -3.17 8.79
C TYR A 56 13.09 -2.18 7.62
N LYS A 57 12.15 -2.35 6.69
CA LYS A 57 11.95 -1.44 5.57
C LYS A 57 10.63 -0.72 5.74
N VAL A 58 10.66 0.59 5.56
CA VAL A 58 9.45 1.40 5.45
C VAL A 58 9.24 1.72 3.98
N VAL A 59 8.01 1.52 3.49
CA VAL A 59 7.61 1.85 2.11
C VAL A 59 6.45 2.82 2.17
N LEU A 60 6.58 3.98 1.55
CA LEU A 60 5.54 5.00 1.48
C LEU A 60 5.16 5.23 0.03
N LEU A 61 3.88 5.03 -0.30
CA LEU A 61 3.33 5.36 -1.62
C LEU A 61 2.98 6.84 -1.65
N LEU A 62 3.63 7.58 -2.55
CA LEU A 62 3.47 9.02 -2.71
C LEU A 62 2.82 9.35 -4.05
N PHE A 63 2.00 10.39 -4.01
CA PHE A 63 1.35 10.94 -5.20
C PHE A 63 1.71 12.41 -5.30
N GLN A 64 2.36 12.79 -6.41
CA GLN A 64 2.66 14.18 -6.71
C GLN A 64 1.86 14.60 -7.93
N ILE A 65 0.98 15.57 -7.76
CA ILE A 65 0.25 16.20 -8.87
C ILE A 65 1.21 17.19 -9.54
N SER A 66 1.59 16.94 -10.80
CA SER A 66 2.22 17.98 -11.62
C SER A 66 1.16 19.03 -11.95
N ILE A 67 1.36 20.27 -11.51
CA ILE A 67 0.48 21.40 -11.83
C ILE A 67 0.55 21.73 -13.34
N ILE A 68 1.67 21.39 -13.98
CA ILE A 68 1.96 21.77 -15.37
C ILE A 68 1.29 20.81 -16.36
N ASP A 69 1.32 19.51 -16.06
CA ASP A 69 0.87 18.48 -17.02
C ASP A 69 -0.47 17.84 -16.61
N ASN A 70 -1.01 18.16 -15.43
CA ASN A 70 -2.08 17.41 -14.77
C ASN A 70 -1.78 15.89 -14.64
N ILE A 71 -0.53 15.48 -14.85
CA ILE A 71 -0.09 14.10 -14.69
C ILE A 71 0.29 13.89 -13.23
N GLY A 72 -0.44 12.99 -12.57
CA GLY A 72 -0.08 12.50 -11.25
C GLY A 72 1.10 11.54 -11.34
N VAL A 73 2.28 11.95 -10.87
CA VAL A 73 3.46 11.07 -10.78
C VAL A 73 3.36 10.26 -9.49
N GLN A 74 3.29 8.94 -9.64
CA GLN A 74 3.28 7.97 -8.55
C GLN A 74 4.69 7.45 -8.32
N TYR A 75 5.16 7.50 -7.08
CA TYR A 75 6.44 6.92 -6.71
C TYR A 75 6.39 6.39 -5.29
N ALA A 76 7.23 5.40 -5.02
CA ALA A 76 7.46 4.94 -3.66
C ALA A 76 8.72 5.62 -3.12
N ILE A 77 8.70 6.08 -1.88
CA ILE A 77 9.95 6.28 -1.13
C ILE A 77 10.03 5.17 -0.12
N PHE A 78 11.22 4.61 0.02
CA PHE A 78 11.50 3.55 0.94
C PHE A 78 12.87 3.71 1.55
N SER A 79 13.04 3.08 2.71
CA SER A 79 14.28 3.13 3.46
C SER A 79 14.39 1.91 4.35
N GLY A 80 15.57 1.31 4.35
CA GLY A 80 16.00 0.42 5.41
C GLY A 80 16.33 1.25 6.66
N LEU A 81 15.76 0.87 7.80
CA LEU A 81 15.87 1.65 9.02
C LEU A 81 17.29 1.62 9.63
N LYS A 82 18.11 0.61 9.33
CA LYS A 82 19.52 0.59 9.73
C LYS A 82 20.35 1.68 9.06
N ASN A 83 20.22 1.79 7.74
CA ASN A 83 21.08 2.67 6.94
C ASN A 83 20.50 4.08 6.75
N LYS A 84 19.23 4.29 7.14
CA LYS A 84 18.49 5.58 7.09
C LYS A 84 18.52 6.30 5.73
N GLY A 85 18.96 5.62 4.67
CA GLY A 85 19.00 6.13 3.31
C GLY A 85 17.62 6.03 2.67
N TRP A 86 16.90 7.15 2.62
CA TRP A 86 15.64 7.22 1.89
C TRP A 86 15.92 7.33 0.40
N ARG A 87 15.39 6.40 -0.40
CA ARG A 87 15.54 6.42 -1.85
C ARG A 87 14.18 6.32 -2.54
N LYS A 88 14.11 6.85 -3.75
CA LYS A 88 12.89 6.89 -4.58
C LYS A 88 12.92 5.69 -5.52
N LEU A 89 11.86 4.90 -5.52
CA LEU A 89 11.59 3.86 -6.53
C LEU A 89 10.51 4.36 -7.48
N SER A 90 10.69 4.10 -8.77
CA SER A 90 9.61 4.17 -9.73
C SER A 90 8.55 3.14 -9.34
N PHE A 91 7.30 3.57 -9.36
CA PHE A 91 6.19 2.70 -9.04
C PHE A 91 5.62 2.13 -10.36
N PRO A 92 5.59 0.80 -10.56
CA PRO A 92 5.36 0.22 -11.89
C PRO A 92 3.88 0.19 -12.29
N PHE A 93 2.95 0.45 -11.37
CA PHE A 93 1.52 0.39 -11.64
C PHE A 93 0.91 1.79 -11.73
N LYS A 94 -0.06 1.98 -12.63
CA LYS A 94 -0.87 3.20 -12.70
C LYS A 94 -2.22 2.93 -12.04
N PHE A 95 -2.54 3.67 -10.99
CA PHE A 95 -3.87 3.61 -10.36
C PHE A 95 -4.55 4.98 -10.32
N CYS A 96 -5.88 5.01 -10.39
CA CYS A 96 -6.68 6.25 -10.39
C CYS A 96 -7.05 6.72 -8.97
N THR A 97 -7.10 5.81 -7.99
CA THR A 97 -7.48 6.15 -6.61
C THR A 97 -6.32 5.97 -5.64
N SER A 98 -6.43 6.56 -4.45
CA SER A 98 -5.52 6.22 -3.35
C SER A 98 -5.49 4.70 -3.13
N PRO A 99 -4.30 4.10 -2.99
CA PRO A 99 -4.18 2.74 -2.47
C PRO A 99 -4.90 2.64 -1.13
N ARG A 100 -5.47 1.47 -0.85
CA ARG A 100 -6.20 1.13 0.37
C ARG A 100 -5.45 0.04 1.11
N ALA A 101 -5.31 0.25 2.42
CA ALA A 101 -4.63 -0.61 3.41
C ALA A 101 -3.17 -0.98 3.08
N GLY A 102 -2.25 -0.76 4.02
CA GLY A 102 -0.91 -1.37 3.96
C GLY A 102 -0.88 -2.54 4.94
N VAL A 103 -1.13 -3.76 4.48
CA VAL A 103 -1.11 -4.95 5.34
C VAL A 103 0.22 -5.66 5.18
N ASN A 104 0.93 -5.88 6.29
CA ASN A 104 2.08 -6.76 6.31
C ASN A 104 1.62 -8.20 6.49
N PHE A 105 1.94 -9.08 5.54
CA PHE A 105 1.69 -10.51 5.65
C PHE A 105 2.96 -11.26 5.28
N ASN A 106 3.48 -12.08 6.20
CA ASN A 106 4.74 -12.82 6.03
C ASN A 106 5.89 -11.94 5.51
N ASN A 107 6.08 -10.78 6.14
CA ASN A 107 7.07 -9.77 5.77
C ASN A 107 6.84 -9.05 4.44
N THR A 108 5.81 -9.40 3.69
CA THR A 108 5.48 -8.74 2.42
C THR A 108 4.38 -7.71 2.63
N LEU A 109 4.53 -6.53 2.02
CA LEU A 109 3.54 -5.45 2.15
C LEU A 109 2.53 -5.52 1.02
N HIS A 110 1.25 -5.56 1.35
CA HIS A 110 0.17 -5.66 0.39
C HIS A 110 -0.71 -4.40 0.44
N TRP A 111 -1.17 -3.99 -0.75
CA TRP A 111 -2.12 -2.90 -0.92
C TRP A 111 -3.20 -3.28 -1.93
N ILE A 112 -4.40 -2.74 -1.75
CA ILE A 112 -5.43 -2.73 -2.79
C ILE A 112 -5.30 -1.42 -3.57
N VAL A 113 -5.20 -1.51 -4.89
CA VAL A 113 -5.18 -0.35 -5.79
C VAL A 113 -6.28 -0.49 -6.83
N ARG A 114 -6.89 0.63 -7.23
CA ARG A 114 -7.87 0.64 -8.32
C ARG A 114 -7.16 0.98 -9.61
N HIS A 115 -7.05 0.00 -10.49
CA HIS A 115 -6.39 0.16 -11.77
C HIS A 115 -7.33 0.84 -12.76
N ALA A 116 -6.84 1.89 -13.42
CA ALA A 116 -7.56 2.54 -14.49
C ALA A 116 -7.26 1.79 -15.80
N PHE A 117 -8.19 0.94 -16.26
CA PHE A 117 -8.14 0.43 -17.63
C PHE A 117 -9.03 1.29 -18.53
N MET A 118 -8.51 1.70 -19.69
CA MET A 118 -9.38 2.07 -20.81
C MET A 118 -9.87 0.78 -21.46
N SER A 119 -11.17 0.52 -21.38
CA SER A 119 -11.75 -0.58 -22.14
C SER A 119 -11.79 -0.26 -23.64
N PRO A 120 -11.90 -1.27 -24.52
CA PRO A 120 -12.08 -1.06 -25.97
C PRO A 120 -13.33 -0.24 -26.32
N SER A 121 -14.32 -0.20 -25.42
CA SER A 121 -15.54 0.60 -25.57
C SER A 121 -15.40 2.04 -25.06
N PHE A 122 -14.18 2.51 -24.76
CA PHE A 122 -13.86 3.84 -24.22
C PHE A 122 -14.50 4.16 -22.86
N SER A 123 -15.14 3.19 -22.21
CA SER A 123 -15.60 3.32 -20.83
C SER A 123 -14.45 2.96 -19.88
N PRO A 124 -14.11 3.80 -18.89
CA PRO A 124 -13.16 3.41 -17.85
C PRO A 124 -13.76 2.25 -17.05
N VAL A 125 -13.08 1.10 -17.06
CA VAL A 125 -13.44 -0.03 -16.18
C VAL A 125 -12.42 -0.06 -15.07
N ASP A 126 -12.87 0.30 -13.87
CA ASP A 126 -12.03 0.42 -12.69
C ASP A 126 -12.05 -0.90 -11.90
N VAL A 127 -10.99 -1.70 -12.01
CA VAL A 127 -10.87 -2.96 -11.26
C VAL A 127 -9.92 -2.83 -10.07
N ASP A 128 -10.32 -3.40 -8.93
CA ASP A 128 -9.42 -3.55 -7.81
C ASP A 128 -8.35 -4.61 -8.10
N MET A 129 -7.10 -4.27 -7.84
CA MET A 129 -5.96 -5.16 -7.88
C MET A 129 -5.30 -5.22 -6.52
N VAL A 130 -4.78 -6.38 -6.17
CA VAL A 130 -3.87 -6.53 -5.04
C VAL A 130 -2.45 -6.48 -5.57
N ILE A 131 -1.66 -5.56 -5.04
CA ILE A 131 -0.22 -5.45 -5.31
C ILE A 131 0.54 -5.68 -4.03
N TYR A 132 1.80 -6.06 -4.16
CA TYR A 132 2.69 -6.16 -3.02
C TYR A 132 4.09 -5.66 -3.31
N TYR A 133 4.83 -5.36 -2.24
CA TYR A 133 6.26 -5.11 -2.25
C TYR A 133 6.97 -6.23 -1.50
N ASP A 134 7.87 -6.90 -2.21
CA ASP A 134 8.77 -7.90 -1.66
C ASP A 134 10.02 -7.22 -1.10
N PRO A 135 10.28 -7.31 0.22
CA PRO A 135 11.48 -6.72 0.79
C PRO A 135 12.77 -7.45 0.41
N VAL A 136 12.75 -8.70 -0.01
CA VAL A 136 13.95 -9.47 -0.40
C VAL A 136 14.42 -9.03 -1.78
N ASP A 137 13.50 -9.00 -2.74
CA ASP A 137 13.80 -8.66 -4.14
C ASP A 137 13.77 -7.15 -4.42
N ASP A 138 13.32 -6.35 -3.44
CA ASP A 138 13.18 -4.90 -3.55
C ASP A 138 12.27 -4.46 -4.72
N ALA A 139 11.23 -5.24 -4.97
CA ALA A 139 10.39 -5.14 -6.16
C ALA A 139 8.89 -5.06 -5.82
N PHE A 140 8.13 -4.49 -6.75
CA PHE A 140 6.68 -4.44 -6.69
C PHE A 140 6.08 -5.44 -7.67
N GLU A 141 5.11 -6.23 -7.21
CA GLU A 141 4.45 -7.25 -8.01
C GLU A 141 2.94 -7.22 -7.82
N ARG A 142 2.24 -7.90 -8.74
CA ARG A 142 0.80 -8.09 -8.66
C ARG A 142 0.52 -9.45 -8.07
N LEU A 143 -0.31 -9.49 -7.02
CA LEU A 143 -0.85 -10.75 -6.53
C LEU A 143 -2.01 -11.19 -7.44
N PRO A 144 -1.96 -12.39 -8.02
CA PRO A 144 -3.11 -12.94 -8.75
C PRO A 144 -4.31 -13.02 -7.81
N THR A 145 -5.42 -12.40 -8.18
CA THR A 145 -6.68 -12.56 -7.46
C THR A 145 -7.49 -13.67 -8.13
N PRO A 146 -8.26 -14.46 -7.36
CA PRO A 146 -9.01 -15.60 -7.89
C PRO A 146 -10.15 -15.24 -8.86
N ARG A 147 -10.29 -13.98 -9.28
CA ARG A 147 -11.34 -13.53 -10.23
C ARG A 147 -10.71 -13.05 -11.55
N PRO A 148 -10.89 -13.78 -12.66
CA PRO A 148 -10.43 -13.34 -13.99
C PRO A 148 -11.48 -12.64 -14.86
N ASN A 149 -12.76 -12.52 -14.46
CA ASN A 149 -13.81 -12.14 -15.41
C ASN A 149 -14.31 -10.70 -15.19
N CYS A 150 -13.81 -9.80 -16.02
CA CYS A 150 -14.11 -8.36 -16.09
C CYS A 150 -15.53 -8.03 -16.61
N SER A 151 -16.58 -8.75 -16.19
CA SER A 151 -17.94 -8.55 -16.73
C SER A 151 -18.96 -8.00 -15.74
N GLU A 152 -18.64 -7.87 -14.45
CA GLU A 152 -19.56 -7.30 -13.48
C GLU A 152 -18.99 -5.99 -12.94
N GLU A 153 -19.75 -4.91 -13.13
CA GLU A 153 -19.46 -3.53 -12.72
C GLU A 153 -19.29 -3.38 -11.19
N ASP A 154 -19.53 -4.45 -10.41
CA ASP A 154 -19.60 -4.43 -8.95
C ASP A 154 -18.46 -5.20 -8.24
N ASN A 155 -17.35 -5.49 -8.92
CA ASN A 155 -16.21 -6.20 -8.32
C ASN A 155 -15.34 -5.29 -7.43
N TYR A 156 -15.88 -4.86 -6.28
CA TYR A 156 -15.16 -4.06 -5.28
C TYR A 156 -14.57 -4.96 -4.17
N ILE A 157 -13.26 -4.88 -3.96
CA ILE A 157 -12.61 -5.44 -2.77
C ILE A 157 -12.84 -4.44 -1.64
N ASP A 158 -13.60 -4.77 -0.61
CA ASP A 158 -13.92 -3.87 0.50
C ASP A 158 -12.72 -3.67 1.45
N GLY A 159 -11.86 -4.67 1.59
CA GLY A 159 -10.67 -4.56 2.42
C GLY A 159 -9.81 -5.81 2.46
N THR A 160 -8.70 -5.70 3.18
CA THR A 160 -7.75 -6.79 3.46
C THR A 160 -7.53 -6.92 4.94
N GLN A 161 -7.44 -8.15 5.44
CA GLN A 161 -7.09 -8.42 6.83
C GLN A 161 -6.31 -9.73 6.95
N ILE A 162 -5.64 -9.93 8.09
CA ILE A 162 -5.08 -11.22 8.47
C ILE A 162 -6.05 -11.88 9.43
N ILE A 163 -6.56 -13.05 9.08
CA ILE A 163 -7.47 -13.85 9.91
C ILE A 163 -6.80 -15.21 10.10
N GLU A 164 -6.55 -15.57 11.35
CA GLU A 164 -5.94 -16.88 11.72
C GLU A 164 -4.64 -17.21 10.95
N GLY A 165 -3.84 -16.19 10.65
CA GLY A 165 -2.58 -16.37 9.91
C GLY A 165 -2.76 -16.51 8.39
N CYS A 166 -3.95 -16.25 7.87
CA CYS A 166 -4.22 -16.19 6.44
C CYS A 166 -4.46 -14.75 5.98
N PHE A 167 -3.96 -14.41 4.80
CA PHE A 167 -4.28 -13.15 4.13
C PHE A 167 -5.65 -13.25 3.47
N CYS A 168 -6.60 -12.43 3.93
CA CYS A 168 -7.99 -12.49 3.52
C CYS A 168 -8.41 -11.21 2.78
N LEU A 169 -9.20 -11.40 1.72
CA LEU A 169 -9.80 -10.33 0.93
C LEU A 169 -11.30 -10.30 1.21
N GLY A 170 -11.80 -9.18 1.74
CA GLY A 170 -13.23 -8.94 1.89
C GLY A 170 -13.79 -8.43 0.57
N GLN A 171 -14.87 -9.02 0.08
CA GLN A 171 -15.56 -8.63 -1.14
C GLN A 171 -17.03 -8.39 -0.83
N ARG A 172 -17.60 -7.34 -1.42
CA ARG A 172 -19.04 -7.14 -1.39
C ARG A 172 -19.64 -7.88 -2.58
N ASN A 173 -20.49 -8.85 -2.32
CA ASN A 173 -21.41 -9.38 -3.32
C ASN A 173 -22.79 -8.82 -2.94
N GLU A 174 -23.48 -8.15 -3.86
CA GLU A 174 -24.90 -7.92 -3.67
C GLU A 174 -25.59 -9.28 -3.72
N GLU A 175 -26.22 -9.70 -2.62
CA GLU A 175 -27.10 -10.86 -2.65
C GLU A 175 -28.22 -10.55 -3.65
N ARG A 176 -28.21 -11.22 -4.81
CA ARG A 176 -29.39 -11.25 -5.68
C ARG A 176 -30.53 -11.81 -4.85
N LYS A 177 -31.44 -10.94 -4.41
CA LYS A 177 -32.76 -11.35 -3.97
C LYS A 177 -33.42 -12.02 -5.17
N THR A 178 -33.37 -13.35 -5.21
CA THR A 178 -34.27 -14.14 -6.04
C THR A 178 -35.68 -13.82 -5.58
N ILE A 179 -36.43 -13.14 -6.45
CA ILE A 179 -37.89 -12.98 -6.35
C ILE A 179 -38.52 -14.28 -6.86
#